data_AF-A0A379WYD7-F1
#
_entry.id   AF-A0A379WYD7-F1
#
_cell.length_a   1.000
_cell.length_b   1.000
_cell.length_c   1.000
_cell.angle_alpha   90.00
_cell.angle_beta   90.00
_cell.angle_gamma   90.00
#
_symmetry.space_group_name_H-M   'P 1'
#
loop_
_entity.id
_entity.type
_entity.pdbx_description
1 polymer ?
#
loop_
_entity_poly.entity_id
_entity_poly.type
_entity_poly.pdbx_seq_one_letter_code
_entity_poly.pdbx_strand_id
1 'polypeptide(L)'
;MYIIVAIVMLLRGFADAIMMRSQQALASAGEAGFLPPHHYDQIFTAHGVIMIFFVAMPFVIGLMNLVVPLQIGARDVAFPFLNNLSFWFTVVGVIPG
;
A
#
# COMPACT_ATOMS: atom_id res chain seq x y z
N MET A 1 13.62 2.10 -4.14
CA MET A 1 12.39 2.83 -4.56
C MET A 1 11.11 2.13 -4.10
N TYR A 2 10.99 0.81 -4.22
CA TYR A 2 9.84 0.04 -3.69
C TYR A 2 9.43 0.39 -2.25
N ILE A 3 10.38 0.44 -1.32
CA ILE A 3 10.11 0.79 0.09
C ILE A 3 9.54 2.21 0.22
N ILE A 4 10.03 3.15 -0.60
CA ILE A 4 9.54 4.54 -0.59
C ILE A 4 8.08 4.58 -1.05
N VAL A 5 7.75 3.87 -2.14
CA VAL A 5 6.36 3.74 -2.61
C VAL A 5 5.49 3.12 -1.52
N ALA A 6 5.94 2.04 -0.88
CA ALA A 6 5.20 1.41 0.21
C ALA A 6 4.96 2.36 1.40
N ILE A 7 5.93 3.20 1.76
CA ILE A 7 5.77 4.21 2.83
C ILE A 7 4.78 5.30 2.42
N VAL A 8 4.83 5.78 1.17
CA VAL A 8 3.85 6.76 0.66
C VAL A 8 2.44 6.17 0.67
N MET A 9 2.30 4.91 0.22
CA MET A 9 1.01 4.21 0.22
C MET A 9 0.54 3.85 1.63
N LEU A 10 1.47 3.63 2.57
CA LEU A 10 1.15 3.45 3.99
C LEU A 10 0.50 4.71 4.55
N LEU A 11 1.01 5.91 4.23
CA LEU A 11 0.38 7.16 4.67
C LEU A 11 -1.04 7.30 4.12
N ARG A 12 -1.25 6.94 2.84
CA ARG A 12 -2.59 6.95 2.23
C ARG A 12 -3.53 5.94 2.90
N GLY A 13 -3.13 4.68 3.01
CA GLY A 13 -3.93 3.64 3.64
C GLY A 13 -4.19 3.93 5.13
N PHE A 14 -3.24 4.56 5.81
CA PHE A 14 -3.42 4.99 7.20
C PHE A 14 -4.44 6.12 7.34
N ALA A 15 -4.46 7.08 6.41
CA ALA A 15 -5.52 8.09 6.36
C ALA A 15 -6.91 7.44 6.19
N ASP A 16 -7.03 6.44 5.30
CA ASP A 16 -8.26 5.67 5.12
C ASP A 16 -8.68 4.94 6.41
N ALA A 17 -7.71 4.37 7.14
CA ALA A 17 -7.96 3.73 8.43
C ALA A 17 -8.48 4.71 9.49
N ILE A 18 -7.91 5.91 9.57
CA ILE A 18 -8.38 6.96 10.49
C ILE A 18 -9.81 7.37 10.14
N MET A 19 -10.13 7.54 8.86
CA MET A 19 -11.50 7.87 8.43
C MET A 19 -12.49 6.78 8.82
N MET A 20 -12.16 5.50 8.59
CA MET A 20 -13.05 4.40 8.99
C MET A 20 -13.21 4.28 10.50
N ARG A 21 -12.13 4.43 11.27
CA ARG A 21 -12.17 4.30 12.74
C ARG A 21 -12.89 5.47 13.40
N SER A 22 -12.70 6.69 12.90
CA SER A 22 -13.44 7.86 13.37
C SER A 22 -14.94 7.74 13.06
N GLN A 23 -15.30 7.24 11.86
CA GLN A 23 -16.70 6.97 11.52
C GLN A 23 -17.33 5.96 12.48
N GLN A 24 -16.64 4.84 12.76
CA GLN A 24 -17.13 3.82 13.71
C GLN A 24 -17.26 4.37 15.13
N ALA A 25 -16.34 5.23 15.57
CA ALA A 25 -16.36 5.82 16.90
C ALA A 25 -17.52 6.80 17.11
N LEU A 26 -17.90 7.55 16.07
CA LEU A 26 -19.07 8.43 16.11
C LEU A 26 -20.37 7.63 16.01
N ALA A 27 -20.41 6.64 15.12
CA ALA A 27 -21.57 5.78 14.93
C ALA A 27 -21.90 4.95 16.18
N SER A 28 -20.89 4.51 16.94
CA SER A 28 -21.10 3.77 18.19
C SER A 28 -21.68 4.63 19.33
N ALA A 29 -21.54 5.95 19.26
CA ALA A 29 -22.12 6.89 20.21
C ALA A 29 -23.62 7.20 19.94
N GLY A 30 -24.21 6.60 18.90
CA GLY A 30 -25.61 6.81 18.51
C GLY A 30 -25.82 7.91 17.46
N GLU A 31 -24.75 8.58 17.03
CA GLU A 31 -24.77 9.54 15.93
C GLU A 31 -24.75 8.82 14.57
N ALA A 32 -25.24 9.47 13.50
CA ALA A 32 -25.19 8.87 12.16
C ALA A 32 -23.76 8.77 11.56
N GLY A 33 -22.76 9.40 12.20
CA GLY A 33 -21.41 9.57 11.67
C GLY A 33 -21.32 10.65 10.59
N PHE A 34 -20.16 10.79 9.94
CA PHE A 34 -19.89 11.79 8.90
C PHE A 34 -19.77 11.20 7.48
N LEU A 35 -19.64 9.87 7.34
CA LEU A 35 -19.59 9.18 6.05
C LEU A 35 -20.92 8.50 5.71
N PRO A 36 -21.47 8.73 4.51
CA PRO A 36 -22.55 7.91 3.98
C PRO A 36 -22.11 6.44 3.81
N PRO A 37 -23.01 5.45 3.94
CA PRO A 37 -22.65 4.02 3.87
C PRO A 37 -21.88 3.65 2.59
N HIS A 38 -22.33 4.11 1.43
CA HIS A 38 -21.68 3.81 0.15
C HIS A 38 -20.23 4.35 0.06
N HIS A 39 -19.96 5.48 0.72
CA HIS A 39 -18.63 6.10 0.70
C HIS A 39 -17.68 5.38 1.69
N TYR A 40 -18.22 4.93 2.83
CA TYR A 40 -17.48 4.08 3.75
C TYR A 40 -17.04 2.77 3.06
N ASP A 41 -17.93 2.13 2.30
CA ASP A 41 -17.61 0.89 1.57
C ASP A 41 -16.49 1.11 0.54
N GLN A 42 -16.52 2.23 -0.19
CA GLN A 42 -15.46 2.60 -1.13
C GLN A 42 -14.11 2.78 -0.43
N ILE A 43 -14.07 3.49 0.71
CA ILE A 43 -12.85 3.67 1.51
C ILE A 43 -12.36 2.33 2.05
N PHE A 44 -13.25 1.47 2.55
CA PHE A 44 -12.89 0.15 3.07
C PHE A 44 -12.25 -0.74 2.00
N THR A 45 -12.85 -0.79 0.81
CA THR A 45 -12.29 -1.52 -0.32
C THR A 45 -10.93 -0.94 -0.75
N ALA A 46 -10.82 0.38 -0.88
CA ALA A 46 -9.57 1.04 -1.26
C ALA A 46 -8.47 0.78 -0.23
N HIS A 47 -8.76 0.90 1.07
CA HIS A 47 -7.82 0.61 2.15
C HIS A 47 -7.27 -0.81 2.04
N GLY A 48 -8.14 -1.82 1.88
CA GLY A 48 -7.71 -3.21 1.77
C GLY A 48 -6.79 -3.46 0.56
N VAL A 49 -7.16 -2.92 -0.60
CA VAL A 49 -6.35 -3.03 -1.84
C VAL A 49 -5.00 -2.35 -1.66
N ILE A 50 -4.97 -1.13 -1.11
CA ILE A 50 -3.74 -0.38 -0.85
C ILE A 50 -2.82 -1.13 0.10
N MET A 51 -3.33 -1.60 1.24
CA MET A 51 -2.51 -2.21 2.27
C MET A 51 -1.83 -3.50 1.81
N ILE A 52 -2.53 -4.36 1.06
CA ILE A 52 -1.93 -5.62 0.62
C ILE A 52 -1.06 -5.41 -0.62
N PHE A 53 -1.61 -4.83 -1.68
CA PHE A 53 -0.95 -4.81 -2.99
C PHE A 53 0.07 -3.69 -3.14
N PHE A 54 -0.10 -2.59 -2.39
CA PHE A 54 0.73 -1.40 -2.55
C PHE A 54 1.54 -1.00 -1.32
N VAL A 55 1.29 -1.62 -0.16
CA VAL A 55 2.12 -1.51 1.04
C VAL A 55 2.87 -2.82 1.30
N ALA A 56 2.17 -3.90 1.67
CA ALA A 56 2.81 -5.14 2.12
C ALA A 56 3.68 -5.77 1.03
N MET A 57 3.14 -5.99 -0.17
CA MET A 57 3.88 -6.62 -1.26
C MET A 57 5.11 -5.80 -1.70
N PRO A 58 5.00 -4.48 -2.02
CA PRO A 58 6.16 -3.69 -2.40
C PRO A 58 7.17 -3.52 -1.27
N PHE A 59 6.74 -3.47 -0.01
CA PHE A 59 7.65 -3.39 1.12
C PHE A 59 8.52 -4.65 1.22
N VAL A 60 7.90 -5.83 1.17
CA VAL A 60 8.62 -7.12 1.20
C VAL A 60 9.53 -7.27 -0.01
N ILE A 61 9.03 -6.99 -1.22
CA ILE A 61 9.84 -7.05 -2.46
C ILE A 61 11.00 -6.05 -2.40
N GLY A 62 10.78 -4.86 -1.85
CA GLY A 62 11.80 -3.85 -1.66
C GLY A 62 12.90 -4.30 -0.70
N LEU A 63 12.53 -4.95 0.40
CA LEU A 63 13.48 -5.57 1.32
C LEU A 63 14.24 -6.72 0.67
N MET A 64 13.56 -7.59 -0.09
CA MET A 64 14.21 -8.69 -0.81
C MET A 64 15.23 -8.17 -1.83
N ASN A 65 14.88 -7.11 -2.57
CA ASN A 65 15.78 -6.46 -3.53
C ASN A 65 17.04 -5.88 -2.88
N LEU A 66 16.95 -5.43 -1.63
CA LEU A 66 18.09 -4.88 -0.89
C LEU A 66 18.92 -5.98 -0.22
N VAL A 67 18.25 -6.90 0.47
CA VAL A 67 18.90 -7.81 1.43
C VAL A 67 19.32 -9.13 0.79
N VAL A 68 18.50 -9.71 -0.09
CA VAL A 68 18.76 -11.07 -0.62
C VAL A 68 20.05 -11.14 -1.44
N PRO A 69 20.35 -10.23 -2.39
CA PRO A 69 21.61 -10.27 -3.13
C PRO A 69 22.84 -10.20 -2.22
N LEU A 70 22.77 -9.36 -1.18
CA LEU A 70 23.84 -9.21 -0.19
C LEU A 70 24.05 -10.48 0.64
N GLN A 71 22.97 -11.14 1.05
CA GLN A 71 23.02 -12.39 1.81
C GLN A 71 23.68 -13.54 1.04
N ILE A 72 23.47 -13.61 -0.29
CA ILE A 72 24.02 -14.67 -1.14
C ILE A 72 25.35 -14.29 -1.80
N GLY A 73 25.90 -13.11 -1.49
CA GLY A 73 27.15 -12.61 -2.09
C GLY A 73 27.05 -12.28 -3.59
N ALA A 74 25.83 -12.11 -4.12
CA ALA A 74 25.60 -11.73 -5.50
C ALA A 74 25.73 -10.20 -5.67
N ARG A 75 26.18 -9.77 -6.84
CA ARG A 75 26.27 -8.33 -7.16
C ARG A 75 24.90 -7.70 -7.41
N ASP A 76 23.96 -8.47 -7.95
CA ASP A 76 22.62 -8.02 -8.31
C ASP A 76 21.66 -9.22 -8.46
N VAL A 77 20.38 -8.97 -8.71
CA VAL A 77 19.38 -9.98 -9.07
C VAL A 77 19.63 -10.57 -10.47
N ALA A 78 19.05 -11.74 -10.76
CA ALA A 78 19.30 -12.47 -12.02
C ALA A 78 18.95 -11.67 -13.29
N PHE A 79 17.91 -10.83 -13.25
CA PHE A 79 17.45 -10.02 -14.39
C PHE A 79 17.26 -8.54 -14.00
N PRO A 80 18.34 -7.73 -13.93
CA PRO A 80 18.27 -6.36 -13.42
C PRO A 80 17.32 -5.44 -14.20
N PHE A 81 17.27 -5.59 -15.53
CA PHE A 81 16.37 -4.82 -16.38
C PHE A 81 14.89 -5.13 -16.09
N LEU A 82 14.53 -6.41 -15.98
CA LEU A 82 13.15 -6.81 -15.68
C LEU A 82 12.73 -6.39 -14.29
N ASN A 83 13.66 -6.36 -13.33
CA ASN A 83 13.41 -5.86 -11.99
C ASN A 83 13.16 -4.34 -11.94
N ASN A 84 13.83 -3.57 -12.80
CA ASN A 84 13.50 -2.15 -12.96
C ASN A 84 12.11 -1.97 -13.62
N LEU A 85 11.80 -2.77 -14.64
CA LEU A 85 10.49 -2.73 -15.30
C LEU A 85 9.33 -3.10 -14.34
N SER A 86 9.52 -4.13 -13.50
CA SER A 86 8.51 -4.53 -12.51
C SER A 86 8.25 -3.43 -11.47
N PHE A 87 9.24 -2.61 -11.15
CA PHE A 87 9.05 -1.44 -10.29
C PHE A 87 8.11 -0.43 -10.94
N TRP A 88 8.32 -0.10 -12.21
CA TRP A 88 7.47 0.86 -12.92
C TRP A 88 6.04 0.36 -13.12
N PHE A 89 5.83 -0.93 -13.38
CA PHE A 89 4.48 -1.49 -13.40
C PHE A 89 3.76 -1.37 -12.04
N THR A 90 4.51 -1.51 -10.94
CA THR A 90 3.96 -1.28 -9.59
C THR A 90 3.52 0.18 -9.43
N VAL A 91 4.34 1.14 -9.88
CA VAL A 91 4.01 2.58 -9.80
C VAL A 91 2.80 2.94 -10.67
N VAL A 92 2.73 2.44 -11.91
CA VAL A 92 1.58 2.68 -12.79
C VAL A 92 0.30 2.10 -12.20
N GLY A 93 0.36 0.91 -11.58
CA GLY A 93 -0.80 0.29 -10.94
C GLY A 93 -1.36 1.07 -9.73
N VAL A 94 -0.58 1.97 -9.11
CA VAL A 94 -1.04 2.84 -8.03
C VAL A 94 -1.90 3.99 -8.54
N ILE A 95 -1.65 4.49 -9.75
CA ILE A 95 -2.31 5.68 -10.27
C ILE A 95 -3.74 5.30 -10.67
N PRO A 96 -4.79 5.87 -10.04
CA PRO A 96 -6.16 5.64 -10.47
C PRO A 96 -6.33 6.25 -11.87
N GLY A 97 -6.82 5.44 -12.81
CA GLY A 97 -7.27 5.91 -14.13
C GLY A 97 -8.63 6.59 -14.07
#